data_AF-B4R8K0-F1
#
_entry.id   AF-B4R8K0-F1
#
_cell.length_a   1.000
_cell.length_b   1.000
_cell.length_c   1.000
_cell.angle_alpha   90.00
_cell.angle_beta   90.00
_cell.angle_gamma   90.00
#
_symmetry.space_group_name_H-M   'P 1'
#
loop_
_entity.id
_entity.type
_entity.pdbx_description
1 polymer ?
#
loop_
_entity_poly.entity_id
_entity_poly.type
_entity_poly.pdbx_seq_one_letter_code
_entity_poly.pdbx_strand_id
1 'polypeptide(L)'
;MNHQDHQDHQAVGASVDRVAKQVIDAGLKVHRALGPGLLESAYEHCLAHELGLRGLPVRRQVPMPVTYDGMELDAGYRLDLVVINFNARLFRDGVRRFAL
;
A
#
# COMPACT_ATOMS: atom_id res chain seq x y z
N MET A 1 -18.71 22.68 21.50
CA MET A 1 -17.84 22.20 20.39
C MET A 1 -16.49 21.88 21.01
N ASN A 2 -16.27 20.64 21.48
CA ASN A 2 -14.97 20.26 22.05
C ASN A 2 -14.00 19.98 20.91
N HIS A 3 -12.97 20.82 20.82
CA HIS A 3 -11.87 20.69 19.87
C HIS A 3 -10.73 19.93 20.55
N GLN A 4 -10.96 18.65 20.84
CA GLN A 4 -9.98 17.77 21.48
C GLN A 4 -10.03 16.41 20.79
N ASP A 5 -9.17 16.25 19.80
CA ASP A 5 -8.55 14.99 19.37
C ASP A 5 -7.40 15.35 18.40
N HIS A 6 -6.41 16.09 18.91
CA HIS A 6 -5.09 16.03 18.28
C HIS A 6 -4.52 14.66 18.62
N GLN A 7 -4.78 13.67 17.75
CA GLN A 7 -4.14 12.38 17.83
C GLN A 7 -2.62 12.60 17.87
N ASP A 8 -1.99 12.16 18.95
CA ASP A 8 -0.53 12.16 19.07
C ASP A 8 0.04 11.45 17.85
N HIS A 9 0.73 12.19 16.99
CA HIS A 9 1.44 11.63 15.84
C HIS A 9 2.57 10.75 16.39
N GLN A 10 2.32 9.46 16.49
CA GLN A 10 3.36 8.47 16.79
C GLN A 10 4.44 8.58 15.72
N ALA A 11 5.70 8.60 16.16
CA ALA A 11 6.84 8.64 15.24
C ALA A 11 6.76 7.44 14.27
N VAL A 12 6.78 7.75 12.97
CA VAL A 12 6.80 6.74 11.91
C VAL A 12 8.09 5.94 12.04
N GLY A 13 8.00 4.62 12.15
CA GLY A 13 9.17 3.77 12.35
C GLY A 13 10.10 3.77 11.14
N ALA A 14 11.41 3.68 11.36
CA ALA A 14 12.44 3.73 10.30
C ALA A 14 12.25 2.67 9.18
N SER A 15 11.55 1.57 9.43
CA SER A 15 11.21 0.60 8.38
C SER A 15 10.18 1.15 7.39
N VAL A 16 9.22 1.95 7.87
CA VAL A 16 8.21 2.60 7.05
C VAL A 16 8.87 3.64 6.14
N ASP A 17 9.78 4.47 6.66
CA ASP A 17 10.52 5.44 5.86
C ASP A 17 11.32 4.79 4.72
N ARG A 18 11.95 3.64 5.00
CA ARG A 18 12.66 2.87 3.97
C ARG A 18 11.74 2.37 2.87
N VAL A 19 10.56 1.83 3.23
CA VAL A 19 9.57 1.37 2.25
C VAL A 19 9.00 2.56 1.47
N ALA A 20 8.65 3.66 2.15
CA ALA A 20 8.13 4.87 1.53
C ALA A 20 9.12 5.43 0.49
N LYS A 21 10.41 5.49 0.83
CA LYS A 21 11.46 5.89 -0.12
C LYS A 21 11.46 5.03 -1.38
N GLN A 22 11.39 3.70 -1.23
CA GLN A 22 11.35 2.80 -2.38
C GLN A 22 10.10 3.00 -3.25
N VAL A 23 8.95 3.28 -2.62
CA VAL A 23 7.70 3.58 -3.34
C VAL A 23 7.81 4.88 -4.12
N ILE A 24 8.37 5.94 -3.52
CA ILE A 24 8.59 7.22 -4.19
C ILE A 24 9.56 7.04 -5.37
N ASP A 25 10.69 6.34 -5.16
CA ASP A 25 11.68 6.09 -6.21
C ASP A 25 11.09 5.27 -7.38
N ALA A 26 10.21 4.31 -7.09
CA ALA A 26 9.48 3.54 -8.09
C ALA A 26 8.49 4.42 -8.87
N GLY A 27 7.66 5.21 -8.18
CA GLY A 27 6.72 6.13 -8.81
C GLY A 27 7.39 7.15 -9.70
N LEU A 28 8.52 7.72 -9.26
CA LEU A 28 9.29 8.67 -10.05
C LEU A 28 9.87 8.04 -11.32
N LYS A 29 10.33 6.79 -11.25
CA LYS A 29 10.79 6.04 -12.42
C LYS A 29 9.65 5.82 -13.42
N VAL A 30 8.48 5.37 -12.95
CA VAL A 30 7.30 5.18 -13.82
C VAL A 30 6.89 6.49 -14.48
N HIS A 31 6.78 7.57 -13.71
CA HIS A 31 6.40 8.89 -14.24
C HIS A 31 7.37 9.41 -15.29
N ARG A 32 8.69 9.28 -15.06
CA ARG A 32 9.73 9.66 -16.02
C ARG A 32 9.69 8.84 -17.30
N ALA A 33 9.34 7.56 -17.21
CA ALA A 33 9.29 6.66 -18.35
C ALA A 33 8.04 6.87 -19.22
N LEU A 34 6.88 7.10 -18.59
CA LEU A 34 5.59 7.14 -19.28
C LEU A 34 5.11 8.55 -19.60
N GLY A 35 5.56 9.57 -18.85
CA GLY A 35 4.97 10.91 -18.88
C GLY A 35 3.51 10.91 -18.38
N PRO A 36 2.79 12.03 -18.49
CA PRO A 36 1.35 12.10 -18.21
C PRO A 36 0.49 11.61 -19.39
N GLY A 37 -0.78 11.27 -19.14
CA GLY A 37 -1.79 11.05 -20.19
C GLY A 37 -2.29 9.62 -20.34
N LEU A 38 -1.83 8.69 -19.51
CA LEU A 38 -2.36 7.32 -19.47
C LEU A 38 -3.45 7.17 -18.41
N LEU A 39 -4.20 6.08 -18.52
CA LEU A 39 -5.17 5.68 -17.50
C LEU A 39 -4.44 5.35 -16.18
N GLU A 40 -5.12 5.61 -15.06
CA GLU A 40 -4.65 5.25 -13.72
C GLU A 40 -4.25 3.77 -13.61
N SER A 41 -5.04 2.89 -14.22
CA SER A 41 -4.76 1.45 -14.24
C SER A 41 -3.42 1.11 -14.89
N ALA A 42 -2.94 1.90 -15.86
CA ALA A 42 -1.62 1.71 -16.46
C ALA A 42 -0.51 2.07 -15.46
N TYR A 43 -0.64 3.21 -14.76
CA TYR A 43 0.31 3.60 -13.72
C TYR A 43 0.35 2.60 -12.57
N GLU A 44 -0.82 2.11 -12.14
CA GLU A 44 -0.93 1.09 -11.10
C GLU A 44 -0.16 -0.18 -11.48
N HIS A 45 -0.37 -0.71 -12.70
CA HIS A 45 0.33 -1.91 -13.19
C HIS A 45 1.85 -1.70 -13.22
N CYS A 46 2.32 -0.58 -13.76
CA CYS A 46 3.73 -0.27 -13.85
C CYS A 46 4.37 -0.07 -12.47
N LEU A 47 3.68 0.61 -11.56
CA LEU A 47 4.17 0.83 -10.20
C LEU A 47 4.25 -0.50 -9.44
N ALA A 48 3.24 -1.36 -9.53
CA ALA A 48 3.28 -2.69 -8.93
C ALA A 48 4.44 -3.53 -9.47
N HIS A 49 4.70 -3.47 -10.78
CA HIS A 49 5.85 -4.15 -11.39
C HIS A 49 7.18 -3.64 -10.82
N GLU A 50 7.37 -2.32 -10.76
CA GLU A 50 8.58 -1.70 -10.23
C GLU A 50 8.81 -2.02 -8.75
N LEU A 51 7.75 -2.04 -7.94
CA LEU A 51 7.81 -2.44 -6.53
C LEU A 51 8.19 -3.93 -6.39
N GLY A 52 7.63 -4.79 -7.24
CA GLY A 52 7.98 -6.22 -7.30
C GLY A 52 9.46 -6.44 -7.62
N LEU A 53 10.03 -5.70 -8.58
CA LEU A 53 11.47 -5.75 -8.90
C LEU A 53 12.37 -5.32 -7.73
N ARG A 54 11.85 -4.52 -6.80
CA ARG A 54 12.54 -4.11 -5.56
C ARG A 54 12.37 -5.12 -4.43
N GLY A 55 11.68 -6.23 -4.67
CA GLY A 55 11.41 -7.25 -3.67
C GLY A 55 10.33 -6.86 -2.66
N LEU A 56 9.52 -5.83 -2.96
CA LEU A 56 8.40 -5.42 -2.13
C LEU A 56 7.15 -6.22 -2.53
N PRO A 57 6.52 -6.98 -1.61
CA PRO A 57 5.27 -7.66 -1.88
C PRO A 57 4.12 -6.66 -1.99
N VAL A 58 3.37 -6.73 -3.09
CA VAL A 58 2.30 -5.80 -3.39
C VAL A 58 1.04 -6.56 -3.78
N ARG A 59 -0.09 -6.19 -3.17
CA ARG A 59 -1.43 -6.58 -3.62
C ARG A 59 -2.08 -5.42 -4.33
N ARG A 60 -2.86 -5.72 -5.37
CA ARG A 60 -3.52 -4.74 -6.22
C ARG A 60 -5.03 -4.81 -6.05
N GLN A 61 -5.73 -3.68 -6.21
CA GLN A 61 -7.19 -3.61 -6.25
C GLN A 61 -7.89 -4.32 -5.06
N VAL A 62 -7.33 -4.13 -3.86
CA VAL A 62 -7.78 -4.82 -2.65
C VAL A 62 -9.15 -4.26 -2.23
N PRO A 63 -10.20 -5.10 -2.13
CA PRO A 63 -11.50 -4.65 -1.65
C PRO A 63 -11.41 -4.12 -0.22
N MET A 64 -12.02 -2.97 0.02
CA MET A 64 -12.22 -2.41 1.35
C MET A 64 -13.72 -2.21 1.57
N PRO A 65 -14.38 -3.12 2.31
CA PRO A 65 -15.80 -3.02 2.57
C PRO A 65 -16.12 -1.79 3.41
N VAL A 66 -17.32 -1.25 3.23
CA VAL A 66 -17.84 -0.14 4.04
C VAL A 66 -19.01 -0.64 4.84
N THR A 67 -19.03 -0.31 6.12
CA THR A 67 -20.21 -0.54 6.97
C THR A 67 -21.21 0.58 6.74
N TYR A 68 -22.40 0.24 6.26
CA TYR A 68 -23.53 1.14 6.10
C TYR A 68 -24.76 0.52 6.74
N ASP A 69 -25.36 1.22 7.71
CA ASP A 69 -26.55 0.76 8.44
C ASP A 69 -26.39 -0.66 9.06
N GLY A 70 -25.23 -0.92 9.65
CA GLY A 70 -24.90 -2.22 10.25
C GLY A 70 -24.65 -3.35 9.24
N MET A 71 -24.74 -3.09 7.93
CA MET A 71 -24.42 -4.05 6.87
C MET A 71 -23.04 -3.78 6.29
N GLU A 72 -22.25 -4.83 6.07
CA GLU A 72 -21.02 -4.74 5.29
C GLU A 72 -21.35 -4.77 3.80
N LEU A 73 -21.04 -3.66 3.11
CA LEU A 73 -21.21 -3.55 1.67
C LEU A 73 -19.86 -3.75 0.99
N ASP A 74 -19.77 -4.75 0.12
CA ASP A 74 -18.66 -4.96 -0.83
C ASP A 74 -18.79 -4.00 -2.05
N ALA A 75 -19.13 -2.74 -1.76
CA ALA A 75 -19.37 -1.67 -2.73
C ALA A 75 -18.67 -0.36 -2.33
N GLY A 76 -17.78 -0.41 -1.34
CA GLY A 76 -17.13 0.76 -0.76
C GLY A 76 -15.99 1.29 -1.63
N TYR A 77 -14.82 0.67 -1.48
CA TYR A 77 -13.59 1.14 -2.10
C TYR A 77 -12.70 -0.03 -2.55
N ARG A 78 -11.82 0.25 -3.51
CA ARG A 78 -10.67 -0.61 -3.81
C ARG A 78 -9.41 0.17 -3.57
N LEU A 79 -8.51 -0.38 -2.77
CA LEU A 79 -7.16 0.16 -2.63
C LEU A 79 -6.38 -0.27 -3.87
N ASP A 80 -5.85 0.70 -4.63
CA ASP A 80 -5.11 0.39 -5.86
C ASP A 80 -3.90 -0.50 -5.57
N LEU A 81 -3.14 -0.15 -4.52
CA LEU A 81 -1.95 -0.89 -4.08
C LEU A 81 -1.88 -1.00 -2.56
N VAL A 82 -1.55 -2.20 -2.08
CA VAL A 82 -1.18 -2.47 -0.68
C VAL A 82 0.22 -3.06 -0.67
N VAL A 83 1.19 -2.29 -0.15
CA VAL A 83 2.58 -2.71 -0.01
C VAL A 83 2.81 -3.31 1.36
N ILE A 84 3.18 -4.58 1.42
CA ILE A 84 3.34 -5.30 2.70
C ILE A 84 4.77 -5.13 3.21
N ASN A 85 4.91 -4.46 4.35
CA ASN A 85 6.18 -4.37 5.07
C ASN A 85 6.33 -5.57 6.02
N PHE A 86 7.14 -6.55 5.63
CA PHE A 86 7.46 -7.66 6.50
C PHE A 86 8.57 -7.28 7.48
N ASN A 87 8.27 -7.34 8.78
CA ASN A 87 9.30 -7.28 9.80
C ASN A 87 9.93 -8.67 9.93
N ALA A 88 11.25 -8.80 9.71
CA ALA A 88 11.94 -10.09 9.68
C ALA A 88 11.80 -10.92 10.98
N ARG A 89 11.37 -10.31 12.10
CA ARG A 89 11.05 -11.02 13.35
C ARG A 89 9.88 -11.99 13.23
N LEU A 90 8.90 -11.75 12.35
CA LEU A 90 7.72 -12.61 12.22
C LEU A 90 8.01 -13.95 11.54
N PHE A 91 9.17 -14.10 10.88
CA PHE A 91 9.55 -15.34 10.20
C PHE A 91 10.27 -16.36 11.08
N ARG A 92 10.65 -16.02 12.32
CA ARG A 92 11.27 -16.99 13.24
C ARG A 92 10.24 -17.96 13.85
N ASP A 93 8.94 -17.64 13.79
CA ASP A 93 7.87 -18.42 14.42
C ASP A 93 7.04 -19.27 13.43
N GLY A 94 7.58 -19.55 12.23
CA GLY A 94 7.09 -20.66 11.39
C GLY A 94 5.71 -20.53 10.74
N VAL A 95 5.00 -19.40 10.87
CA VAL A 95 3.70 -19.22 10.22
C VAL A 95 3.89 -18.77 8.76
N ARG A 96 4.09 -19.74 7.87
CA ARG A 96 3.93 -19.56 6.42
C ARG A 96 2.45 -19.54 6.06
N ARG A 97 1.81 -18.37 5.99
CA ARG A 97 0.61 -18.18 5.16
C ARG A 97 0.50 -16.73 4.67
N PHE A 98 1.03 -16.49 3.48
CA PHE A 98 0.39 -15.61 2.49
C PHE A 98 0.42 -16.40 1.19
N ALA A 99 -0.72 -17.01 0.85
CA ALA A 99 -0.90 -17.70 -0.42
C ALA A 99 -0.95 -16.64 -1.55
N LEU A 100 -0.23 -16.95 -2.62
CA LEU A 100 -0.35 -16.31 -3.94
C LEU A 100 -1.72 -16.63 -4.55
#